data_AF-A0ABD7YY85-F1
#
_entry.id   AF-A0ABD7YY85-F1
#
_cell.length_a   1.000
_cell.length_b   1.000
_cell.length_c   1.000
_cell.angle_alpha   90.00
_cell.angle_beta   90.00
_cell.angle_gamma   90.00
#
_symmetry.space_group_name_H-M   'P 1'
#
loop_
_entity.id
_entity.type
_entity.pdbx_description
1 polymer ?
#
loop_
_entity_poly.entity_id
_entity_poly.type
_entity_poly.pdbx_seq_one_letter_code
_entity_poly.pdbx_strand_id
1 'polypeptide(L)'
;MMIKLKENLKEVLGGRVFFIASAAFCIFLVGIFCYMFCYWVGLNFIADNNPDQFYKSESVELKHYTKSDANSVTTYKLQTIDGKIMKIHDLNIVDQADFPNKSHKAGTTTLVLKKYTTLKENISEIDKFILKRSDIKPRIVITKYKYDE
;
A
#
# COMPACT_ATOMS: atom_id res chain seq x y z
N MET A 1 5.74 68.12 13.20
CA MET A 1 5.18 67.04 14.04
C MET A 1 4.42 65.98 13.23
N MET A 2 3.55 66.37 12.28
CA MET A 2 2.79 65.44 11.43
C MET A 2 3.61 64.50 10.52
N ILE A 3 4.79 64.94 10.03
CA ILE A 3 5.61 64.15 9.09
C ILE A 3 6.26 62.94 9.80
N LYS A 4 6.85 63.15 10.98
CA LYS A 4 7.41 62.07 11.83
C LYS A 4 6.36 61.02 12.23
N LEU A 5 5.10 61.42 12.43
CA LEU A 5 4.02 60.50 12.76
C LEU A 5 3.67 59.58 11.57
N LYS A 6 3.70 60.11 10.33
CA LYS A 6 3.45 59.35 9.09
C LYS A 6 4.57 58.36 8.77
N GLU A 7 5.83 58.74 8.99
CA GLU A 7 6.98 57.86 8.76
C GLU A 7 7.01 56.69 9.76
N ASN A 8 6.80 56.96 11.05
CA ASN A 8 6.68 55.92 12.07
C ASN A 8 5.50 54.97 11.82
N LEU A 9 4.36 55.48 11.32
CA LEU A 9 3.23 54.63 10.95
C LEU A 9 3.58 53.72 9.77
N LYS A 10 4.30 54.23 8.76
CA LYS A 10 4.73 53.46 7.58
C LYS A 10 5.71 52.33 7.95
N GLU A 11 6.66 52.58 8.84
CA GLU A 11 7.59 51.54 9.31
C GLU A 11 6.88 50.45 10.12
N VAL A 12 5.96 50.83 11.01
CA VAL A 12 5.20 49.86 11.82
C VAL A 12 4.24 49.04 10.96
N LEU A 13 3.56 49.66 9.98
CA LEU A 13 2.71 48.95 9.01
C LEU A 13 3.54 48.06 8.07
N GLY A 14 4.68 48.55 7.56
CA GLY A 14 5.57 47.79 6.69
C GLY A 14 6.16 46.56 7.38
N GLY A 15 6.60 46.70 8.63
CA GLY A 15 7.09 45.59 9.44
C GLY A 15 6.01 44.55 9.69
N ARG A 16 4.79 44.96 10.09
CA ARG A 16 3.66 44.04 10.34
C ARG A 16 3.23 43.26 9.09
N VAL A 17 3.19 43.91 7.93
CA VAL A 17 2.85 43.25 6.66
C VAL A 17 3.92 42.22 6.27
N PHE A 18 5.20 42.53 6.50
CA PHE A 18 6.30 41.59 6.26
C PHE A 18 6.21 40.34 7.16
N PHE A 19 5.92 40.52 8.46
CA PHE A 19 5.73 39.37 9.38
C PHE A 19 4.53 38.51 9.00
N ILE A 20 3.41 39.11 8.59
CA ILE A 20 2.21 38.36 8.15
C ILE A 20 2.49 37.59 6.86
N ALA A 21 3.17 38.21 5.89
CA ALA A 21 3.54 37.55 4.64
C ALA A 21 4.51 36.38 4.86
N SER A 22 5.51 36.56 5.74
CA SER A 22 6.43 35.50 6.13
C SER A 22 5.72 34.35 6.84
N ALA A 23 4.83 34.63 7.78
CA ALA A 23 4.03 33.61 8.45
C ALA A 23 3.11 32.85 7.48
N ALA A 24 2.45 33.56 6.55
CA ALA A 24 1.62 32.94 5.52
C ALA A 24 2.43 32.03 4.58
N PHE A 25 3.65 32.44 4.21
CA PHE A 25 4.56 31.63 3.41
C PHE A 25 4.99 30.36 4.14
N CYS A 26 5.33 30.46 5.43
CA CYS A 26 5.65 29.29 6.26
C CYS A 26 4.48 28.31 6.35
N ILE A 27 3.26 28.80 6.57
CA ILE A 27 2.04 27.96 6.62
C ILE A 27 1.81 27.26 5.27
N PHE A 28 1.98 27.99 4.17
CA PHE A 28 1.84 27.43 2.82
C PHE A 28 2.84 26.30 2.57
N LEU A 29 4.11 26.49 2.91
CA LEU A 29 5.13 25.45 2.78
C LEU A 29 4.81 24.23 3.65
N VAL A 30 4.45 24.43 4.92
CA VAL A 30 4.06 23.33 5.82
C VAL A 30 2.84 22.60 5.25
N GLY A 31 1.87 23.31 4.68
CA GLY A 31 0.71 22.73 4.02
C GLY A 31 1.10 21.83 2.84
N ILE A 32 2.02 22.29 1.98
CA ILE A 32 2.53 21.48 0.86
C ILE A 32 3.25 20.24 1.37
N PHE A 33 4.14 20.37 2.35
CA PHE A 33 4.86 19.24 2.91
C PHE A 33 3.92 18.22 3.55
N CYS A 34 2.91 18.70 4.29
CA CYS A 34 1.88 17.85 4.88
C CYS A 34 1.09 17.11 3.80
N TYR A 35 0.67 17.81 2.74
CA TYR A 35 -0.03 17.20 1.62
C TYR A 35 0.81 16.13 0.92
N MET A 36 2.08 16.41 0.63
CA MET A 36 3.01 15.46 0.02
C MET A 36 3.26 14.23 0.91
N PHE A 37 3.38 14.43 2.23
CA PHE A 37 3.54 13.33 3.17
C PHE A 37 2.27 12.46 3.26
N CYS A 38 1.09 13.08 3.37
CA CYS A 38 -0.18 12.37 3.35
C CYS A 38 -0.39 11.60 2.06
N TYR A 39 -0.03 12.19 0.91
CA TYR A 39 -0.06 11.52 -0.39
C TYR A 39 0.87 10.30 -0.40
N TRP A 40 2.11 10.47 0.07
CA TRP A 40 3.09 9.39 0.17
C TRP A 40 2.58 8.24 1.04
N VAL A 41 2.11 8.52 2.26
CA VAL A 41 1.58 7.49 3.18
C VAL A 41 0.35 6.82 2.58
N GLY A 42 -0.59 7.60 2.05
CA GLY A 42 -1.84 7.08 1.48
C GLY A 42 -1.60 6.17 0.28
N LEU A 43 -0.74 6.59 -0.66
CA LEU A 43 -0.43 5.79 -1.83
C LEU A 43 0.19 4.44 -1.45
N ASN A 44 1.09 4.44 -0.46
CA ASN A 44 1.72 3.22 0.03
C ASN A 44 0.75 2.31 0.79
N PHE A 45 -0.16 2.89 1.58
CA PHE A 45 -1.22 2.12 2.22
C PHE A 45 -2.13 1.44 1.18
N ILE A 46 -2.47 2.12 0.09
CA ILE A 46 -3.29 1.53 -0.97
C ILE A 46 -2.49 0.44 -1.70
N ALA A 47 -1.21 0.66 -1.99
CA ALA A 47 -0.35 -0.36 -2.61
C ALA A 47 -0.18 -1.60 -1.75
N ASP A 48 -0.04 -1.44 -0.42
CA ASP A 48 0.08 -2.57 0.51
C ASP A 48 -1.21 -3.36 0.62
N ASN A 49 -2.39 -2.71 0.48
CA ASN A 49 -3.71 -3.33 0.59
C ASN A 49 -4.28 -3.87 -0.74
N ASN A 50 -3.94 -3.22 -1.85
CA ASN A 50 -4.35 -3.57 -3.21
C ASN A 50 -3.18 -3.44 -4.21
N PRO A 51 -2.16 -4.31 -4.08
CA PRO A 51 -0.97 -4.28 -4.95
C PRO A 51 -1.29 -4.58 -6.41
N ASP A 52 -2.39 -5.30 -6.70
CA ASP A 52 -2.86 -5.56 -8.06
C ASP A 52 -3.13 -4.27 -8.86
N GLN A 53 -3.39 -3.13 -8.20
CA GLN A 53 -3.57 -1.85 -8.88
C GLN A 53 -2.26 -1.35 -9.50
N PHE A 54 -1.13 -1.53 -8.82
CA PHE A 54 0.14 -0.88 -9.15
C PHE A 54 1.22 -1.84 -9.67
N TYR A 55 1.15 -3.12 -9.37
CA TYR A 55 2.20 -4.08 -9.71
C TYR A 55 1.73 -5.11 -10.71
N LYS A 56 2.65 -5.54 -11.57
CA LYS A 56 2.51 -6.78 -12.34
C LYS A 56 2.63 -7.94 -11.36
N SER A 57 1.80 -8.96 -11.55
CA SER A 57 1.79 -10.15 -10.72
C SER A 57 2.03 -11.40 -11.57
N GLU A 58 2.90 -12.27 -11.08
CA GLU A 58 2.99 -13.65 -11.55
C GLU A 58 2.17 -14.56 -10.66
N SER A 59 1.52 -15.54 -11.27
CA SER A 59 0.60 -16.46 -10.59
C SER A 59 1.20 -17.87 -10.59
N VAL A 60 1.27 -18.48 -9.41
CA VAL A 60 1.68 -19.88 -9.26
C VAL A 60 0.49 -20.68 -8.73
N GLU A 61 0.02 -21.65 -9.50
CA GLU A 61 -1.09 -22.51 -9.09
C GLU A 61 -0.67 -23.46 -7.96
N LEU A 62 -1.57 -23.62 -7.00
CA LEU A 62 -1.41 -24.48 -5.83
C LEU A 62 -2.28 -25.72 -5.99
N LYS A 63 -1.67 -26.89 -5.86
CA LYS A 63 -2.34 -28.19 -5.90
C LYS A 63 -2.99 -28.53 -4.56
N HIS A 64 -2.28 -28.26 -3.47
CA HIS A 64 -2.78 -28.51 -2.12
C HIS A 64 -2.43 -27.35 -1.20
N TYR A 65 -3.32 -27.10 -0.25
CA TYR A 65 -3.03 -26.27 0.91
C TYR A 65 -3.47 -27.03 2.16
N THR A 66 -2.73 -26.87 3.24
CA THR A 66 -3.11 -27.41 4.54
C THR A 66 -2.97 -26.31 5.57
N LYS A 67 -4.06 -26.07 6.31
CA LYS A 67 -4.08 -25.20 7.48
C LYS A 67 -3.89 -26.05 8.73
N SER A 68 -2.91 -25.68 9.56
CA SER A 68 -2.64 -26.31 10.85
C SER A 68 -2.72 -25.24 11.92
N ASP A 69 -3.66 -25.37 12.85
CA ASP A 69 -3.79 -24.49 14.00
C ASP A 69 -3.21 -25.21 15.22
N ALA A 70 -2.04 -24.78 15.68
CA ALA A 70 -1.39 -25.34 16.87
C ALA A 70 -0.88 -24.20 17.76
N ASN A 71 -1.18 -24.25 19.06
CA ASN A 71 -0.72 -23.26 20.05
C ASN A 71 -0.97 -21.80 19.63
N SER A 72 -2.19 -21.49 19.15
CA SER A 72 -2.56 -20.16 18.63
C SER A 72 -1.76 -19.67 17.42
N VAL A 73 -0.96 -20.54 16.80
CA VAL A 73 -0.24 -20.27 15.56
C VAL A 73 -0.93 -21.02 14.43
N THR A 74 -1.42 -20.27 13.45
CA THR A 74 -1.91 -20.82 12.20
C THR A 74 -0.74 -20.95 11.22
N THR A 75 -0.42 -22.18 10.83
CA THR A 75 0.57 -22.47 9.79
C THR A 75 -0.14 -22.97 8.54
N TYR A 76 0.21 -22.36 7.39
CA TYR A 76 -0.23 -22.84 6.10
C TYR A 76 0.94 -23.48 5.35
N LYS A 77 0.74 -24.73 4.94
CA LYS A 77 1.62 -25.47 4.05
C LYS A 77 0.99 -25.49 2.66
N LEU A 78 1.73 -25.02 1.67
CA LEU A 78 1.29 -24.90 0.28
C LEU A 78 2.11 -25.87 -0.57
N GLN A 79 1.47 -26.52 -1.53
CA GLN A 79 2.15 -27.33 -2.53
C GLN A 79 1.76 -26.81 -3.92
N THR A 80 2.75 -26.45 -4.74
CA THR A 80 2.52 -26.08 -6.14
C THR A 80 2.12 -27.30 -6.97
N ILE A 81 1.60 -27.09 -8.18
CA ILE A 81 1.33 -28.18 -9.14
C ILE A 81 2.59 -29.00 -9.43
N ASP A 82 3.73 -28.33 -9.52
CA ASP A 82 5.04 -28.95 -9.76
C ASP A 82 5.59 -29.71 -8.53
N GLY A 83 4.84 -29.77 -7.43
CA GLY A 83 5.19 -30.51 -6.22
C GLY A 83 6.06 -29.75 -5.22
N LYS A 84 6.45 -28.49 -5.49
CA LYS A 84 7.24 -27.68 -4.56
C LYS A 84 6.42 -27.33 -3.31
N ILE A 85 6.97 -27.63 -2.14
CA ILE A 85 6.36 -27.34 -0.85
C ILE A 85 6.88 -26.00 -0.32
N MET A 86 5.99 -25.15 0.17
CA MET A 86 6.33 -23.86 0.77
C MET A 86 5.48 -23.60 2.02
N LYS A 87 6.02 -22.87 3.00
CA LYS A 87 5.27 -22.40 4.17
C LYS A 87 5.01 -20.91 4.05
N ILE A 88 3.82 -20.45 4.47
CA ILE A 88 3.46 -19.02 4.40
C ILE A 88 4.43 -18.14 5.19
N HIS A 89 4.87 -18.59 6.38
CA HIS A 89 5.84 -17.85 7.19
C HIS A 89 7.18 -17.64 6.47
N ASP A 90 7.69 -18.68 5.80
CA ASP A 90 8.96 -18.61 5.04
C ASP A 90 8.84 -17.67 3.82
N LEU A 91 7.61 -17.42 3.36
CA LEU A 91 7.32 -16.59 2.20
C LEU A 91 6.87 -15.16 2.55
N ASN A 92 6.76 -14.81 3.85
CA ASN A 92 6.22 -13.52 4.32
C ASN A 92 4.90 -13.13 3.60
N ILE A 93 3.99 -14.09 3.43
CA ILE A 93 2.73 -13.91 2.71
C ILE A 93 1.68 -13.28 3.62
N VAL A 94 0.85 -12.39 3.05
CA VAL A 94 -0.39 -11.93 3.70
C VAL A 94 -1.53 -12.88 3.32
N ASP A 95 -2.19 -13.46 4.33
CA ASP A 95 -3.40 -14.25 4.19
C ASP A 95 -4.58 -13.32 3.80
N GLN A 96 -5.35 -13.70 2.77
CA GLN A 96 -6.55 -12.98 2.35
C GLN A 96 -7.79 -13.78 2.75
N ALA A 97 -8.87 -13.07 3.10
CA ALA A 97 -10.10 -13.64 3.68
C ALA A 97 -10.80 -14.70 2.82
N ASP A 98 -10.37 -14.88 1.57
CA ASP A 98 -10.99 -15.81 0.64
C ASP A 98 -10.61 -17.27 0.90
N PHE A 99 -9.61 -17.60 1.72
CA PHE A 99 -9.20 -19.00 1.94
C PHE A 99 -10.40 -19.95 2.19
N PRO A 100 -10.46 -21.12 1.52
CA PRO A 100 -11.60 -22.00 1.71
C PRO A 100 -11.55 -22.54 3.14
N ASN A 101 -12.56 -22.15 3.91
CA ASN A 101 -12.82 -22.62 5.26
C ASN A 101 -13.96 -23.66 5.23
N LYS A 102 -14.30 -24.22 6.40
CA LYS A 102 -15.36 -25.24 6.52
C LYS A 102 -16.73 -24.79 5.98
N SER A 103 -16.98 -23.48 5.80
CA SER A 103 -18.23 -22.95 5.23
C SER A 103 -18.21 -22.82 3.71
N HIS A 104 -17.08 -23.05 3.04
CA HIS A 104 -17.06 -23.10 1.57
C HIS A 104 -17.69 -24.40 1.11
N LYS A 105 -18.68 -24.31 0.19
CA LYS A 105 -19.27 -25.50 -0.42
C LYS A 105 -18.19 -26.29 -1.17
N ALA A 106 -18.31 -27.61 -1.16
CA ALA A 106 -17.44 -28.48 -1.93
C ALA A 106 -17.50 -28.09 -3.42
N GLY A 107 -16.32 -27.93 -4.03
CA GLY A 107 -16.13 -27.56 -5.42
C GLY A 107 -14.63 -27.51 -5.73
N THR A 108 -14.28 -27.58 -7.01
CA THR A 108 -12.89 -27.42 -7.47
C THR A 108 -12.45 -25.96 -7.33
N THR A 109 -11.82 -25.64 -6.20
CA THR A 109 -11.23 -24.32 -5.94
C THR A 109 -9.79 -24.28 -6.44
N THR A 110 -9.47 -23.39 -7.38
CA THR A 110 -8.09 -23.13 -7.81
C THR A 110 -7.51 -22.02 -6.94
N LEU A 111 -6.54 -22.40 -6.11
CA LEU A 111 -5.74 -21.48 -5.30
C LEU A 111 -4.50 -21.07 -6.08
N VAL A 112 -4.19 -19.77 -6.03
CA VAL A 112 -3.02 -19.22 -6.71
C VAL A 112 -2.23 -18.35 -5.75
N LEU A 113 -0.92 -18.55 -5.72
CA LEU A 113 0.01 -17.63 -5.09
C LEU A 113 0.35 -16.52 -6.11
N LYS A 114 -0.11 -15.30 -5.86
CA LYS A 114 0.29 -14.10 -6.59
C LYS A 114 1.57 -13.53 -6.01
N LYS A 115 2.58 -13.38 -6.87
CA LYS A 115 3.85 -12.73 -6.56
C LYS A 115 3.94 -11.43 -7.34
N TYR A 116 4.14 -10.33 -6.64
CA TYR A 116 4.28 -9.01 -7.25
C TYR A 116 5.73 -8.79 -7.66
N THR A 117 5.95 -8.39 -8.91
CA THR A 117 7.30 -8.30 -9.49
C THR A 117 7.72 -6.86 -9.70
N THR A 118 7.08 -6.18 -10.66
CA THR A 118 7.48 -4.85 -11.13
C THR A 118 6.28 -3.93 -11.18
N LEU A 119 6.52 -2.62 -11.10
CA LEU A 119 5.47 -1.62 -11.30
C LEU A 119 4.91 -1.71 -12.72
N LYS A 120 3.61 -1.43 -12.86
CA LYS A 120 2.99 -1.31 -14.17
C LYS A 120 3.51 -0.06 -14.89
N GLU A 121 3.51 -0.14 -16.21
CA GLU A 121 4.06 0.92 -17.08
C GLU A 121 3.20 2.19 -17.08
N ASN A 122 1.89 2.04 -16.87
CA ASN A 122 0.88 3.10 -16.92
C ASN A 122 0.77 3.95 -15.64
N ILE A 123 1.74 3.84 -14.74
CA ILE A 123 1.77 4.59 -13.47
C ILE A 123 2.55 5.90 -13.67
N SER A 124 2.13 6.96 -13.00
CA SER A 124 2.83 8.25 -13.08
C SER A 124 4.26 8.14 -12.54
N GLU A 125 5.19 8.97 -13.02
CA GLU A 125 6.59 8.92 -12.56
C GLU A 125 6.74 9.26 -11.06
N ILE A 126 5.87 10.14 -10.55
CA ILE A 126 5.83 10.46 -9.11
C ILE A 126 5.41 9.22 -8.32
N ASP A 127 4.35 8.55 -8.75
CA ASP A 127 3.88 7.34 -8.08
C ASP A 127 4.93 6.22 -8.18
N LYS A 128 5.60 6.06 -9.33
CA LYS A 128 6.70 5.11 -9.49
C LYS A 128 7.82 5.40 -8.49
N PHE A 129 8.19 6.66 -8.29
CA PHE A 129 9.21 7.04 -7.32
C PHE A 129 8.81 6.68 -5.89
N ILE A 130 7.56 6.93 -5.51
CA ILE A 130 7.02 6.63 -4.19
C ILE A 130 6.90 5.12 -3.93
N LEU A 131 6.46 4.39 -4.95
CA LEU A 131 6.14 2.97 -4.92
C LEU A 131 7.32 2.06 -5.31
N LYS A 132 8.51 2.62 -5.54
CA LYS A 132 9.72 1.85 -5.83
C LYS A 132 10.22 1.14 -4.57
N ARG A 133 9.51 0.09 -4.18
CA ARG A 133 9.78 -0.74 -3.00
C ARG A 133 9.99 -2.19 -3.44
N SER A 134 10.93 -2.88 -2.81
CA SER A 134 11.27 -4.28 -3.11
C SER A 134 10.59 -5.30 -2.20
N ASP A 135 9.79 -4.86 -1.23
CA ASP A 135 9.31 -5.65 -0.10
C ASP A 135 7.81 -5.98 -0.15
N ILE A 136 7.17 -5.84 -1.32
CA ILE A 136 5.75 -6.17 -1.46
C ILE A 136 5.53 -7.64 -1.21
N LYS A 137 4.73 -7.89 -0.19
CA LYS A 137 4.44 -9.22 0.29
C LYS A 137 3.64 -9.98 -0.77
N PRO A 138 4.08 -11.19 -1.17
CA PRO A 138 3.26 -12.04 -2.01
C PRO A 138 1.93 -12.36 -1.29
N ARG A 139 0.90 -12.62 -2.09
CA ARG A 139 -0.46 -12.86 -1.62
C ARG A 139 -0.99 -14.15 -2.18
N ILE A 140 -1.73 -14.90 -1.38
CA ILE A 140 -2.50 -16.03 -1.89
C ILE A 140 -3.90 -15.53 -2.18
N VAL A 141 -4.37 -15.80 -3.39
CA VAL A 141 -5.68 -15.38 -3.86
C VAL A 141 -6.36 -16.59 -4.47
N ILE A 142 -7.66 -16.70 -4.27
CA ILE A 142 -8.46 -17.69 -4.98
C ILE A 142 -8.89 -17.08 -6.29
N THR A 143 -8.50 -17.72 -7.38
CA THR A 143 -8.74 -17.18 -8.72
C THR A 143 -9.91 -17.86 -9.41
N LYS A 144 -10.29 -19.08 -9.00
CA LYS A 144 -11.48 -19.77 -9.50
C LYS A 144 -12.15 -20.62 -8.42
N TYR A 145 -13.44 -20.37 -8.22
CA TYR A 145 -14.36 -21.35 -7.64
C TYR A 145 -15.14 -21.99 -8.77
N LYS A 146 -14.97 -23.30 -8.97
CA LYS A 146 -15.94 -24.08 -9.74
C LYS A 146 -16.70 -24.93 -8.74
N TYR A 147 -17.97 -24.58 -8.51
CA TYR A 147 -18.86 -25.48 -7.77
C TYR A 147 -19.07 -26.70 -8.66
N ASP A 148 -18.88 -27.89 -8.08
CA ASP A 148 -19.30 -29.10 -8.76
C ASP A 148 -20.84 -29.06 -8.74
N GLU A 149 -21.46 -29.09 -9.93
CA GLU A 149 -22.92 -29.09 -10.11
C GLU A 149 -23.58 -30.32 -9.49
#